data_AF-A0A920V600-F1
#
_entry.id   AF-A0A920V600-F1
#
_cell.length_a   1.000
_cell.length_b   1.000
_cell.length_c   1.000
_cell.angle_alpha   90.00
_cell.angle_beta   90.00
_cell.angle_gamma   90.00
#
_symmetry.space_group_name_H-M   'P 1'
#
loop_
_entity.id
_entity.type
_entity.pdbx_description
1 polymer ?
#
loop_
_entity_poly.entity_id
_entity_poly.type
_entity_poly.pdbx_seq_one_letter_code
_entity_poly.pdbx_strand_id
1 'polypeptide(L)' 'MGIGFSLFVVAIAALNLVLDFDIIEQAAENRTPKYMEWFGAMALVMTLIWLYLEILRLLAKLRS' A
#
# COMPACT_ATOMS: atom_id res chain seq x y z
N MET A 1 14.77 20.23 2.90
CA MET A 1 14.44 19.30 4.01
C MET A 1 13.10 18.61 3.75
N GLY A 2 12.99 17.77 2.73
CA GLY A 2 11.69 17.16 2.38
C GLY A 2 11.78 15.83 1.64
N ILE A 3 12.93 15.54 1.02
CA ILE A 3 13.16 14.32 0.25
C ILE A 3 13.40 13.13 1.20
N GLY A 4 14.24 13.28 2.23
CA GLY A 4 14.54 12.20 3.19
C GLY A 4 13.32 11.71 3.98
N PHE A 5 12.47 12.63 4.44
CA PHE A 5 11.21 12.29 5.12
C PHE A 5 10.24 11.55 4.19
N SER A 6 10.14 12.01 2.95
CA SER A 6 9.22 11.43 1.97
C SER A 6 9.66 10.04 1.51
N LEU A 7 10.98 9.78 1.45
CA LEU A 7 11.53 8.46 1.16
C LEU A 7 11.28 7.46 2.31
N PHE A 8 11.38 7.93 3.55
CA PHE A 8 11.06 7.14 4.74
C PHE A 8 9.58 6.75 4.81
N VAL A 9 8.68 7.69 4.48
CA VAL A 9 7.23 7.43 4.39
C VAL A 9 6.91 6.39 3.32
N VAL A 10 7.53 6.47 2.15
CA VAL A 10 7.31 5.48 1.07
C VAL A 10 7.84 4.09 1.45
N ALA A 11 8.98 4.00 2.12
CA ALA A 11 9.50 2.73 2.61
C ALA A 11 8.57 2.07 3.65
N ILE A 12 8.04 2.86 4.60
CA ILE A 12 7.05 2.38 5.58
C ILE A 12 5.74 1.98 4.91
N ALA A 13 5.27 2.75 3.92
CA ALA A 13 4.05 2.44 3.19
C ALA A 13 4.18 1.15 2.38
N ALA A 14 5.34 0.92 1.74
CA ALA A 14 5.61 -0.32 1.01
C ALA A 14 5.62 -1.55 1.93
N LEU A 15 6.20 -1.43 3.13
CA LEU A 15 6.14 -2.47 4.16
C LEU A 15 4.71 -2.75 4.63
N ASN A 16 3.90 -1.70 4.85
CA ASN A 16 2.49 -1.86 5.18
C ASN A 16 1.71 -2.55 4.06
N LEU A 17 1.99 -2.24 2.79
CA LEU A 17 1.33 -2.90 1.66
C LEU A 17 1.65 -4.39 1.56
N VAL A 18 2.90 -4.78 1.85
CA VAL A 18 3.29 -6.20 1.90
C VAL A 18 2.59 -6.91 3.06
N LEU A 19 2.50 -6.28 4.23
CA LEU A 19 1.76 -6.82 5.37
C LEU A 19 0.26 -6.93 5.09
N ASP A 20 -0.35 -5.92 4.45
CA ASP A 20 -1.76 -5.96 4.03
C ASP A 20 -2.01 -7.11 3.05
N PHE A 21 -1.05 -7.39 2.15
CA PHE A 21 -1.14 -8.50 1.19
C PHE A 21 -1.12 -9.85 1.91
N ASP A 22 -0.20 -10.03 2.85
CA ASP A 22 -0.03 -11.27 3.64
C ASP A 22 -1.26 -11.55 4.53
N ILE A 23 -1.84 -10.51 5.13
CA ILE A 23 -3.07 -10.59 5.92
C ILE A 23 -4.26 -11.01 5.04
N ILE A 24 -4.36 -10.48 3.81
CA ILE A 24 -5.43 -10.83 2.88
C ILE A 24 -5.27 -12.24 2.34
N GLU A 25 -4.05 -12.67 2.05
CA GLU A 25 -3.75 -14.04 1.61
C GLU A 25 -4.10 -15.06 2.69
N GLN A 26 -3.72 -14.81 3.95
CA GLN A 26 -4.13 -15.64 5.09
C GLN A 26 -5.65 -15.59 5.34
N ALA A 27 -6.30 -14.44 5.15
CA ALA A 27 -7.75 -14.32 5.29
C ALA A 27 -8.52 -15.09 4.20
N ALA A 28 -7.97 -15.16 2.98
CA ALA A 28 -8.50 -15.94 1.87
C ALA A 28 -8.25 -17.46 2.06
N GLU A 29 -7.07 -17.86 2.51
CA GLU A 29 -6.75 -19.28 2.81
C GLU A 29 -7.61 -19.85 3.93
N ASN A 30 -7.98 -19.04 4.91
CA ASN A 30 -8.80 -19.45 6.05
C ASN A 30 -10.29 -19.71 5.71
N ARG A 31 -10.69 -19.72 4.42
CA ARG A 31 -12.08 -19.97 3.96
C ARG A 31 -13.12 -19.06 4.62
N THR A 32 -12.71 -17.86 4.98
CA THR A 32 -13.58 -16.79 5.48
C THR A 32 -14.56 -16.40 4.36
N PRO A 33 -15.84 -16.10 4.66
CA PRO A 33 -16.86 -15.97 3.63
C PRO A 33 -16.52 -14.96 2.51
N LYS A 34 -16.80 -15.37 1.25
CA LYS A 34 -16.48 -14.71 -0.03
C LYS A 34 -16.66 -13.18 -0.13
N TYR A 35 -17.46 -12.57 0.73
CA TYR A 35 -17.62 -11.11 0.76
C TYR A 35 -16.41 -10.38 1.40
N MET A 36 -15.67 -11.03 2.30
CA MET A 36 -14.46 -10.45 2.90
C MET A 36 -13.28 -10.43 1.93
N GLU A 37 -13.20 -11.40 1.00
CA GLU A 37 -12.17 -11.41 -0.05
C GLU A 37 -12.25 -10.17 -0.94
N TRP A 38 -13.46 -9.76 -1.35
CA TRP A 38 -13.65 -8.59 -2.20
C TRP A 38 -13.33 -7.27 -1.47
N PHE A 39 -13.66 -7.20 -0.18
CA PHE A 39 -13.33 -6.05 0.66
C PHE A 39 -11.82 -5.93 0.89
N GLY A 40 -11.14 -7.05 1.11
CA GLY A 40 -9.68 -7.12 1.18
C GLY A 40 -9.05 -6.66 -0.13
N ALA A 41 -9.50 -7.19 -1.27
CA ALA A 41 -9.01 -6.79 -2.59
C ALA A 41 -9.22 -5.28 -2.86
N MET A 42 -10.37 -4.70 -2.50
CA MET A 42 -10.61 -3.25 -2.62
C MET A 42 -9.65 -2.42 -1.76
N ALA A 43 -9.43 -2.84 -0.51
CA ALA A 43 -8.50 -2.16 0.39
C ALA A 43 -7.07 -2.19 -0.17
N LEU A 44 -6.63 -3.34 -0.67
CA LEU A 44 -5.32 -3.52 -1.32
C LEU A 44 -5.12 -2.58 -2.51
N VAL A 45 -6.12 -2.50 -3.40
CA VAL A 45 -6.07 -1.61 -4.56
C VAL A 45 -6.03 -0.14 -4.13
N MET A 46 -6.75 0.24 -3.07
CA MET A 46 -6.72 1.60 -2.54
C MET A 46 -5.33 1.95 -1.97
N THR A 47 -4.71 1.05 -1.19
CA THR A 47 -3.33 1.23 -0.68
C THR A 47 -2.33 1.33 -1.83
N LEU A 48 -2.47 0.51 -2.87
CA LEU A 48 -1.61 0.52 -4.06
C LEU A 48 -1.70 1.86 -4.82
N ILE A 49 -2.91 2.36 -5.06
CA ILE A 49 -3.14 3.66 -5.73
C ILE A 49 -2.55 4.80 -4.90
N TRP A 50 -2.73 4.76 -3.57
CA TRP A 50 -2.19 5.78 -2.68
C TRP A 50 -0.67 5.82 -2.73
N LEU A 51 -0.01 4.65 -2.65
CA LEU A 51 1.44 4.51 -2.76
C LEU A 51 1.96 5.04 -4.10
N TYR A 52 1.26 4.74 -5.20
CA TYR A 52 1.61 5.23 -6.53
C TYR A 52 1.60 6.77 -6.61
N LEU A 53 0.56 7.41 -6.06
CA LEU A 53 0.49 8.88 -6.03
C LEU A 53 1.58 9.49 -5.15
N GLU A 54 1.91 8.85 -4.03
CA GLU A 54 2.96 9.33 -3.13
C GLU A 54 4.35 9.24 -3.78
N ILE A 55 4.63 8.16 -4.52
CA ILE A 55 5.85 8.02 -5.33
C ILE A 55 5.92 9.09 -6.43
N LEU A 56 4.81 9.35 -7.15
CA LEU A 56 4.74 10.43 -8.13
C LEU A 56 5.02 11.80 -7.51
N ARG A 57 4.47 12.05 -6.32
CA ARG A 57 4.65 13.29 -5.56
C ARG A 57 6.10 13.45 -5.08
N LEU A 58 6.74 12.34 -4.69
CA LEU A 58 8.18 12.26 -4.41
C LEU A 58 9.02 12.61 -5.64
N LEU A 59 8.72 11.98 -6.78
CA LEU A 59 9.44 12.18 -8.03
C LEU A 59 9.32 13.64 -8.51
N ALA A 60 8.15 14.25 -8.33
CA ALA A 60 7.91 15.66 -8.62
C ALA A 60 8.75 16.59 -7.73
N LYS A 61 8.87 16.29 -6.42
CA LYS A 61 9.72 17.04 -5.49
C LYS A 61 11.22 16.85 -5.74
N LEU A 62 11.64 15.71 -6.28
CA LEU A 62 13.03 15.46 -6.68
C LEU A 62 13.42 16.20 -7.96
N ARG A 63 12.44 16.54 -8.80
CA ARG A 63 12.65 17.27 -10.07
C ARG A 63 12.63 18.80 -9.91
N SER A 64 12.27 19.33 -8.73
CA SER A 64 12.23 20.77 -8.43
C SER A 64 13.32 21.18 -7.46
#